data_AF-A0A952U6A6-F1
#
_entry.id   AF-A0A952U6A6-F1
#
_cell.length_a   1.000
_cell.length_b   1.000
_cell.length_c   1.000
_cell.angle_alpha   90.00
_cell.angle_beta   90.00
_cell.angle_gamma   90.00
#
_symmetry.space_group_name_H-M   'P 1'
#
loop_
_entity.id
_entity.type
_entity.pdbx_description
1 polymer ?
#
loop_
_entity_poly.entity_id
_entity_poly.type
_entity_poly.pdbx_seq_one_letter_code
_entity_poly.pdbx_strand_id
1 'polypeptide(L)'
;MGSIEDFMNYLTDMDWGWYPFLFLRPPKENKMDFITLAKMGLVFGSIYGMIIYLLEIALRHYAFDLGDLVTWVSAVIVGFTVLYALTFAYCWNRRAERLRKQDKRLSLHIRRSHLHDQA
;
A
#
# COMPACT_ATOMS: atom_id res chain seq x y z
N MET A 1 5.22 19.25 -6.27
CA MET A 1 5.25 17.90 -5.67
C MET A 1 4.07 17.57 -4.74
N GLY A 2 3.03 18.43 -4.59
CA GLY A 2 1.83 18.09 -3.80
C GLY A 2 0.83 17.20 -4.54
N SER A 3 0.48 17.56 -5.77
CA SER A 3 -0.60 16.92 -6.55
C SER A 3 -0.47 15.40 -6.72
N ILE A 4 0.73 14.87 -7.02
CA ILE A 4 0.93 13.41 -7.19
C ILE A 4 0.75 12.69 -5.86
N GLU A 5 1.29 13.22 -4.77
CA GLU A 5 1.13 12.59 -3.46
C GLU A 5 -0.32 12.66 -2.97
N ASP A 6 -1.01 13.76 -3.22
CA ASP A 6 -2.42 13.91 -2.87
C ASP A 6 -3.28 12.92 -3.68
N PHE A 7 -2.96 12.73 -4.96
CA PHE A 7 -3.59 11.72 -5.80
C PHE A 7 -3.31 10.29 -5.31
N MET A 8 -2.05 9.95 -5.01
CA MET A 8 -1.69 8.63 -4.48
C MET A 8 -2.36 8.35 -3.14
N ASN A 9 -2.40 9.34 -2.24
CA ASN A 9 -3.08 9.23 -0.96
C ASN A 9 -4.60 9.10 -1.15
N TYR A 10 -5.20 9.82 -2.09
CA TYR A 10 -6.61 9.71 -2.43
C TYR A 10 -6.95 8.29 -2.91
N LEU A 11 -6.17 7.74 -3.84
CA LEU A 11 -6.33 6.37 -4.31
C LEU A 11 -6.24 5.35 -3.17
N THR A 12 -5.24 5.49 -2.29
CA THR A 12 -5.10 4.60 -1.12
C THR A 12 -6.13 4.86 -0.03
N ASP A 13 -6.90 5.94 -0.10
CA ASP A 13 -7.97 6.19 0.85
C ASP A 13 -9.30 5.57 0.43
N MET A 14 -9.45 5.25 -0.86
CA MET A 14 -10.62 4.54 -1.38
C MET A 14 -10.62 3.09 -0.91
N ASP A 15 -11.70 2.67 -0.28
CA ASP A 15 -11.88 1.30 0.21
C ASP A 15 -11.85 0.26 -0.93
N TRP A 16 -12.17 0.68 -2.15
CA TRP A 16 -12.07 -0.16 -3.35
C TRP A 16 -10.64 -0.62 -3.63
N GLY A 17 -9.63 0.23 -3.40
CA GLY A 17 -8.23 -0.13 -3.61
C GLY A 17 -7.72 -1.17 -2.62
N TRP A 18 -8.46 -1.40 -1.53
CA TRP A 18 -8.16 -2.39 -0.51
C TRP A 18 -9.06 -3.62 -0.59
N TYR A 19 -10.19 -3.55 -1.29
CA TYR A 19 -11.12 -4.67 -1.38
C TYR A 19 -10.49 -5.83 -2.17
N PRO A 20 -10.67 -7.10 -1.73
CA PRO A 20 -11.41 -7.57 -0.55
C PRO A 20 -10.58 -7.59 0.77
N PHE A 21 -9.32 -7.21 0.73
CA PHE A 21 -8.36 -7.28 1.83
C PHE A 21 -8.27 -5.98 2.66
N LEU A 22 -9.43 -5.41 3.01
CA LEU A 22 -9.54 -4.18 3.81
C LEU A 22 -8.78 -4.27 5.15
N PHE A 23 -8.70 -5.47 5.72
CA PHE A 23 -7.97 -5.73 6.96
C PHE A 23 -6.44 -5.57 6.83
N LEU A 24 -5.89 -5.53 5.61
CA LEU A 24 -4.47 -5.24 5.38
C LEU A 24 -4.17 -3.73 5.38
N ARG A 25 -5.19 -2.86 5.38
CA ARG A 25 -4.99 -1.42 5.40
C ARG A 25 -4.48 -0.98 6.78
N PRO A 26 -3.27 -0.40 6.87
CA PRO A 26 -2.82 0.17 8.13
C PRO A 26 -3.65 1.42 8.50
N PRO A 27 -3.76 1.77 9.78
CA PRO A 27 -4.28 3.08 10.20
C PRO A 27 -3.49 4.22 9.55
N LYS A 28 -4.14 5.36 9.25
CA LYS A 28 -3.52 6.48 8.50
C LYS A 28 -2.33 7.11 9.21
N GLU A 29 -2.29 6.99 10.53
CA GLU A 29 -1.25 7.51 11.41
C GLU A 29 -0.05 6.56 11.50
N ASN A 30 -0.23 5.30 11.07
CA ASN A 30 0.79 4.27 11.12
C ASN A 30 1.49 4.13 9.77
N LYS A 31 2.80 3.86 9.84
CA LYS A 31 3.59 3.51 8.67
C LYS A 31 3.14 2.16 8.13
N MET A 32 3.16 2.03 6.81
CA MET A 32 3.04 0.74 6.14
C MET A 32 4.33 -0.02 6.33
N ASP A 33 4.24 -1.19 6.97
CA ASP A 33 5.37 -2.07 7.19
C ASP A 33 5.62 -2.99 5.97
N PHE A 34 6.82 -3.56 5.94
CA PHE A 34 7.20 -4.46 4.85
C PHE A 34 6.37 -5.75 4.82
N ILE A 35 5.88 -6.20 5.98
CA ILE A 35 5.06 -7.41 6.09
C ILE A 35 3.71 -7.21 5.39
N THR A 36 3.04 -6.08 5.62
CA THR A 36 1.81 -5.72 4.94
C THR A 36 2.03 -5.63 3.43
N LEU A 37 3.10 -4.96 3.02
CA LEU A 37 3.47 -4.83 1.61
C LEU A 37 3.70 -6.20 0.96
N ALA A 38 4.44 -7.10 1.63
CA ALA A 38 4.69 -8.45 1.13
C ALA A 38 3.39 -9.27 1.03
N LYS A 39 2.48 -9.16 2.00
CA LYS A 39 1.15 -9.79 1.93
C LYS A 39 0.34 -9.26 0.75
N MET A 40 0.33 -7.94 0.53
CA MET A 40 -0.35 -7.35 -0.63
C MET A 40 0.28 -7.82 -1.93
N GLY A 41 1.62 -7.85 -2.01
CA GLY A 41 2.35 -8.35 -3.15
C GLY A 41 2.03 -9.81 -3.46
N LEU A 42 2.02 -10.68 -2.46
CA LEU A 42 1.66 -12.09 -2.65
C LEU A 42 0.24 -12.24 -3.18
N VAL A 43 -0.73 -11.52 -2.60
CA VAL A 43 -2.14 -11.69 -2.94
C VAL A 43 -2.50 -11.04 -4.27
N PHE A 44 -2.22 -9.74 -4.43
CA PHE A 44 -2.55 -9.03 -5.67
C PHE A 44 -1.60 -9.46 -6.79
N GLY A 45 -0.32 -9.61 -6.51
CA GLY A 45 0.67 -10.05 -7.50
C GLY A 45 0.40 -11.46 -8.01
N SER A 46 -0.07 -12.40 -7.18
CA SER A 46 -0.45 -13.72 -7.68
C SER A 46 -1.67 -13.68 -8.58
N ILE A 47 -2.69 -12.90 -8.22
CA ILE A 47 -3.91 -12.74 -9.03
C ILE A 47 -3.55 -12.12 -10.39
N TYR A 48 -2.82 -11.00 -10.40
CA TYR A 48 -2.43 -10.34 -11.64
C TYR A 48 -1.44 -11.17 -12.45
N GLY A 49 -0.48 -11.84 -11.80
CA GLY A 49 0.46 -12.73 -12.47
C GLY A 49 -0.23 -13.88 -13.18
N MET A 50 -1.22 -14.51 -12.53
CA MET A 50 -2.02 -15.57 -13.14
C MET A 50 -2.86 -15.05 -14.31
N ILE A 51 -3.50 -13.89 -14.18
CA ILE A 51 -4.29 -13.28 -15.26
C ILE A 51 -3.40 -12.96 -16.47
N ILE A 52 -2.25 -12.34 -16.25
CA ILE A 52 -1.29 -11.98 -17.31
C ILE A 52 -0.79 -13.25 -18.02
N TYR A 53 -0.43 -14.29 -17.27
CA TYR A 53 0.02 -15.54 -17.85
C TYR A 53 -1.07 -16.24 -18.69
N LEU A 54 -2.31 -16.29 -18.19
CA LEU A 54 -3.43 -16.85 -18.95
C LEU A 54 -3.75 -16.04 -20.21
N LEU A 55 -3.65 -14.71 -20.14
CA LEU A 55 -3.76 -13.83 -21.30
C LEU A 55 -2.66 -14.12 -22.33
N GLU A 56 -1.42 -14.35 -21.88
CA GLU A 56 -0.31 -14.69 -22.76
C GLU A 56 -0.56 -16.02 -23.48
N ILE A 57 -0.99 -17.07 -22.76
CA ILE A 57 -1.39 -18.35 -23.35
C ILE A 57 -2.50 -18.14 -24.38
N ALA A 58 -3.54 -17.39 -24.04
CA ALA A 58 -4.68 -17.16 -24.92
C ALA A 58 -4.32 -16.40 -26.19
N LEU A 59 -3.42 -15.40 -26.09
CA LEU A 59 -3.03 -14.54 -27.21
C LEU A 59 -1.95 -15.16 -28.11
N ARG A 60 -1.05 -15.97 -27.54
CA ARG A 60 0.10 -16.54 -28.26
C ARG A 60 -0.04 -18.02 -28.57
N HIS A 61 -1.14 -18.64 -28.15
CA HIS A 61 -1.43 -20.07 -28.32
C HIS A 61 -0.32 -21.00 -27.79
N TYR A 62 0.32 -20.61 -26.68
CA TYR A 62 1.31 -21.46 -26.02
C TYR A 62 0.65 -22.59 -25.23
N ALA A 63 1.39 -23.68 -25.04
CA ALA A 63 1.01 -24.71 -24.09
C ALA A 63 1.20 -24.20 -22.66
N PHE A 64 0.35 -24.65 -21.75
CA PHE A 64 0.52 -24.40 -20.33
C PHE A 64 1.80 -25.08 -19.83
N ASP A 65 2.67 -24.31 -19.18
CA ASP A 65 3.87 -24.80 -18.49
C ASP A 65 3.91 -24.28 -17.05
N LEU A 66 4.14 -25.20 -16.11
CA LEU A 66 4.13 -24.86 -14.70
C LEU A 66 5.35 -24.01 -14.28
N GLY A 67 6.50 -24.23 -14.92
CA GLY A 67 7.72 -23.46 -14.65
C GLY A 67 7.56 -22.01 -15.09
N ASP A 68 6.98 -21.78 -16.26
CA ASP A 68 6.66 -20.45 -16.77
C ASP A 68 5.63 -19.75 -15.89
N LEU A 69 4.57 -20.45 -15.47
CA LEU A 69 3.57 -19.89 -14.54
C LEU A 69 4.23 -19.39 -13.25
N VAL A 70 5.05 -20.22 -12.61
CA VAL A 70 5.74 -19.87 -11.35
C VAL A 70 6.66 -18.67 -11.57
N THR A 71 7.38 -18.65 -12.69
CA THR A 71 8.29 -17.55 -13.05
C THR A 71 7.53 -16.24 -13.23
N TRP A 72 6.45 -16.24 -14.02
CA TRP A 72 5.60 -15.08 -14.26
C TRP A 72 4.94 -14.56 -13.00
N VAL A 73 4.32 -15.45 -12.23
CA VAL A 73 3.66 -15.08 -10.96
C VAL A 73 4.67 -14.48 -9.98
N SER A 74 5.84 -15.12 -9.81
CA SER A 74 6.89 -14.61 -8.92
C SER A 74 7.41 -13.25 -9.38
N ALA A 75 7.63 -13.06 -10.68
CA ALA A 75 8.08 -11.79 -11.25
C ALA A 75 7.06 -10.67 -11.00
N VAL A 76 5.76 -10.95 -11.19
CA VAL A 76 4.70 -9.97 -10.96
C VAL A 76 4.54 -9.66 -9.47
N ILE A 77 4.66 -10.64 -8.57
CA ILE A 77 4.66 -10.42 -7.12
C ILE A 77 5.79 -9.47 -6.72
N VAL A 78 7.02 -9.73 -7.17
CA VAL A 78 8.18 -8.89 -6.86
C VAL A 78 8.01 -7.49 -7.46
N GLY A 79 7.64 -7.42 -8.74
CA GLY A 79 7.43 -6.15 -9.43
C GLY A 79 6.35 -5.30 -8.77
N PHE A 80 5.21 -5.90 -8.44
CA PHE A 80 4.12 -5.23 -7.70
C PHE A 80 4.60 -4.72 -6.35
N THR A 81 5.28 -5.57 -5.56
CA THR A 81 5.79 -5.22 -4.24
C THR A 81 6.71 -4.00 -4.31
N VAL A 82 7.67 -4.01 -5.24
CA VAL A 82 8.64 -2.92 -5.41
C VAL A 82 7.94 -1.64 -5.88
N LEU A 83 7.10 -1.72 -6.90
CA LEU A 83 6.39 -0.54 -7.43
C LEU A 83 5.47 0.08 -6.37
N TYR A 84 4.74 -0.76 -5.63
CA TYR A 84 3.86 -0.31 -4.56
C TYR A 84 4.66 0.30 -3.39
N ALA A 85 5.84 -0.25 -3.07
CA ALA A 85 6.73 0.31 -2.05
C ALA A 85 7.16 1.75 -2.40
N LEU A 86 7.62 1.94 -3.64
CA LEU A 86 8.20 3.20 -4.10
C LEU A 86 7.15 4.30 -4.30
N THR A 87 5.91 3.92 -4.59
CA THR A 87 4.83 4.87 -4.88
C THR A 87 3.93 5.06 -3.66
N PHE A 88 3.05 4.09 -3.41
CA PHE A 88 2.00 4.17 -2.41
C PHE A 88 2.56 4.10 -0.98
N ALA A 89 3.44 3.15 -0.67
CA ALA A 89 3.98 3.03 0.68
C ALA A 89 4.85 4.24 1.04
N TYR A 90 5.62 4.79 0.09
CA TYR A 90 6.37 6.02 0.28
C TYR A 90 5.45 7.21 0.60
N CYS A 91 4.43 7.46 -0.24
CA CYS A 91 3.46 8.55 -0.02
C CYS A 91 2.69 8.39 1.30
N TRP A 92 2.28 7.15 1.60
CA TRP A 92 1.59 6.78 2.83
C TRP A 92 2.45 7.08 4.05
N ASN A 93 3.70 6.63 4.07
CA ASN A 93 4.61 6.83 5.20
C ASN A 93 4.90 8.30 5.44
N ARG A 94 5.03 9.10 4.37
CA ARG A 94 5.20 10.54 4.48
C ARG A 94 3.98 11.21 5.08
N ARG A 95 2.77 10.77 4.71
CA ARG A 95 1.50 11.23 5.30
C ARG A 95 1.39 10.85 6.77
N ALA A 96 1.64 9.59 7.11
CA ALA A 96 1.61 9.08 8.48
C ALA A 96 2.54 9.90 9.40
N GLU A 97 3.73 10.25 8.93
CA GLU A 97 4.64 11.11 9.68
C GLU A 97 4.10 12.53 9.93
N ARG A 98 3.39 13.12 8.95
CA ARG A 98 2.75 14.43 9.13
C ARG A 98 1.63 14.38 10.14
N LEU A 99 0.75 13.39 10.04
CA LEU A 99 -0.36 13.19 10.97
C LEU A 99 0.15 12.96 12.39
N ARG A 100 1.16 12.10 12.56
CA ARG A 100 1.78 11.86 13.87
C ARG A 100 2.42 13.10 14.48
N LYS A 101 2.99 14.00 13.66
CA LYS A 101 3.53 15.28 14.15
C LYS A 101 2.42 16.24 14.57
N GLN A 102 1.29 16.26 13.86
CA GLN A 102 0.13 17.11 14.19
C GLN A 102 -0.54 16.65 15.48
N ASP A 103 -0.77 15.34 15.64
CA ASP A 103 -1.37 14.75 16.84
C ASP A 103 -0.53 15.01 18.10
N LYS A 104 0.80 14.88 18.00
CA LYS A 104 1.74 15.27 19.06
C LYS A 104 1.66 16.76 19.42
N ARG A 105 1.47 17.65 18.44
CA ARG A 105 1.33 19.09 18.71
C ARG A 105 0.01 19.41 19.41
N LEU A 106 -1.07 18.78 18.98
CA LEU A 106 -2.40 18.98 19.55
C LEU A 106 -2.45 18.50 21.00
N SER A 107 -1.93 17.31 21.29
CA SER A 107 -1.84 16.77 22.66
C SER A 107 -1.00 17.65 23.59
N LEU A 108 0.10 18.24 23.11
CA LEU A 108 0.90 19.20 23.87
C LEU A 108 0.15 20.50 24.14
N HIS A 109 -0.61 21.02 23.16
CA HIS A 109 -1.40 22.23 23.33
C HIS A 109 -2.50 22.04 24.38
N ILE A 110 -3.26 20.94 24.29
CA ILE A 110 -4.30 20.56 25.26
C ILE A 110 -3.70 20.39 26.66
N ARG A 111 -2.55 19.71 26.77
CA ARG A 111 -1.87 19.57 28.07
C ARG A 111 -1.45 20.92 28.66
N ARG A 112 -1.05 21.88 27.82
CA ARG A 112 -0.63 23.21 28.26
C ARG A 112 -1.81 24.07 28.71
N SER A 113 -2.95 24.02 28.04
CA SER A 113 -4.15 24.76 28.46
C SER A 113 -4.64 24.28 29.83
N HIS A 114 -4.69 22.96 30.05
CA HIS A 114 -5.09 22.41 31.35
C HIS A 114 -4.18 22.80 32.53
N LEU A 115 -2.89 23.05 32.28
CA LEU A 115 -1.96 23.51 33.32
C LEU A 115 -2.16 24.98 33.70
N HIS A 116 -2.67 25.81 32.78
CA HIS A 116 -2.96 27.22 33.05
C HIS A 116 -4.28 27.43 33.80
N ASP A 117 -5.25 26.52 33.65
CA ASP A 117 -6.54 26.59 34.35
C ASP A 117 -6.46 26.16 35.83
N GLN A 118 -5.33 25.57 36.26
CA GLN A 118 -5.12 25.07 37.62
C GLN A 118 -4.18 25.94 38.48
N ALA A 119 -3.65 27.03 37.93
CA ALA A 119 -2.74 27.96 38.59
C ALA A 119 -3.44 29.28 38.91
#